data_AF-A0A0R1JXE5-F1
#
_entry.id   AF-A0A0R1JXE5-F1
#
_cell.length_a   1.000
_cell.length_b   1.000
_cell.length_c   1.000
_cell.angle_alpha   90.00
_cell.angle_beta   90.00
_cell.angle_gamma   90.00
#
_symmetry.space_group_name_H-M   'P 1'
#
loop_
_entity.id
_entity.type
_entity.pdbx_description
1 polymer ?
#
loop_
_entity_poly.entity_id
_entity_poly.type
_entity_poly.pdbx_seq_one_letter_code
_entity_poly.pdbx_strand_id
1 'polypeptide(L)'
;MLGIKIKGTDMPLKFNFAALYRANKLFSSEPGKDDGGTTIWLGFVTGETMVLFKAIKSMLPDNKFSDDDIIEAIDDLPDPDAFYEETVEELHKSAFFRREMKQWLKLTENYGKTYTDKKNMTDEEKVQKKGFEDMLAGVKKSLS
;
A
#
# COMPACT_ATOMS: atom_id res chain seq x y z
N MET A 1 -12.62 -10.56 10.89
CA MET A 1 -11.88 -11.23 9.79
C MET A 1 -12.25 -10.43 8.55
N LEU A 2 -11.28 -9.82 7.88
CA LEU A 2 -11.55 -8.97 6.73
C LEU A 2 -12.10 -9.82 5.58
N GLY A 3 -13.16 -9.36 4.93
CA GLY A 3 -13.77 -10.06 3.80
C GLY A 3 -14.67 -9.15 2.99
N ILE A 4 -14.81 -9.45 1.71
CA ILE A 4 -15.61 -8.68 0.76
C ILE A 4 -16.50 -9.60 -0.06
N LYS A 5 -17.71 -9.16 -0.39
CA LYS A 5 -18.63 -9.92 -1.23
C LYS A 5 -18.45 -9.51 -2.68
N ILE A 6 -18.04 -10.44 -3.54
CA ILE A 6 -17.81 -10.21 -4.96
C ILE A 6 -18.65 -11.21 -5.76
N LYS A 7 -19.52 -10.71 -6.66
CA LYS A 7 -20.45 -11.55 -7.42
C LYS A 7 -21.23 -12.55 -6.56
N GLY A 8 -21.74 -12.08 -5.42
CA GLY A 8 -22.50 -12.91 -4.49
C GLY A 8 -21.67 -13.89 -3.65
N THR A 9 -20.35 -13.93 -3.80
CA THR A 9 -19.45 -14.82 -3.06
C THR A 9 -18.68 -14.05 -2.00
N ASP A 10 -18.73 -14.51 -0.75
CA ASP A 10 -17.91 -13.97 0.34
C ASP A 10 -16.46 -14.42 0.19
N MET A 11 -15.57 -13.45 -0.03
CA MET A 11 -14.14 -13.68 -0.22
C MET A 11 -13.39 -13.24 1.04
N PRO A 12 -12.70 -14.16 1.74
CA PRO A 12 -11.81 -13.76 2.82
C PRO A 12 -10.61 -13.01 2.25
N LEU A 13 -10.28 -11.87 2.84
CA LEU A 13 -9.15 -11.04 2.44
C LEU A 13 -8.02 -11.20 3.45
N LYS A 14 -6.81 -11.39 2.95
CA LYS A 14 -5.61 -11.56 3.78
C LYS A 14 -4.35 -11.14 3.05
N PHE A 15 -3.55 -10.31 3.70
CA PHE A 15 -2.20 -9.95 3.25
C PHE A 15 -1.19 -11.07 3.55
N ASN A 16 -1.38 -12.24 2.93
CA ASN A 16 -0.46 -13.37 3.02
C ASN A 16 0.69 -13.27 1.98
N PHE A 17 1.57 -14.27 1.95
CA PHE A 17 2.67 -14.29 0.97
C PHE A 17 2.20 -14.32 -0.49
N ALA A 18 1.09 -15.00 -0.77
CA ALA A 18 0.52 -15.00 -2.12
C ALA A 18 0.00 -13.61 -2.53
N ALA A 19 -0.54 -12.86 -1.56
CA ALA A 19 -0.93 -11.48 -1.78
C ALA A 19 0.28 -10.58 -2.04
N LEU A 20 1.39 -10.79 -1.32
CA LEU A 20 2.64 -10.07 -1.58
C LEU A 20 3.18 -10.36 -2.99
N TYR A 21 3.23 -11.64 -3.37
CA TYR A 21 3.65 -12.05 -4.71
C TYR A 21 2.81 -11.39 -5.81
N ARG A 22 1.48 -11.34 -5.63
CA ARG A 22 0.59 -10.67 -6.58
C ARG A 22 0.76 -9.16 -6.56
N ALA A 23 0.93 -8.55 -5.39
CA ALA A 23 1.22 -7.12 -5.27
C ALA A 23 2.47 -6.76 -6.08
N ASN A 24 3.54 -7.52 -5.94
CA ASN A 24 4.79 -7.31 -6.68
C ASN A 24 4.59 -7.48 -8.19
N LYS A 25 3.85 -8.50 -8.62
CA LYS A 25 3.55 -8.73 -10.04
C LYS A 25 2.70 -7.61 -10.66
N LEU A 26 1.75 -7.05 -9.91
CA LEU A 26 0.73 -6.14 -10.46
C LEU A 26 1.04 -4.65 -10.22
N PHE A 27 1.70 -4.32 -9.13
CA PHE A 27 1.79 -2.95 -8.60
C PHE A 27 3.21 -2.53 -8.22
N SER A 28 4.23 -3.23 -8.71
CA SER A 28 5.61 -2.73 -8.62
C SER A 28 5.72 -1.35 -9.27
N SER A 29 6.55 -0.49 -8.68
CA SER A 29 6.80 0.87 -9.16
C SER A 29 7.41 0.87 -10.56
N GLU A 30 8.24 -0.13 -10.86
CA GLU A 30 8.87 -0.35 -12.15
C GLU A 30 8.96 -1.86 -12.47
N PRO A 31 9.06 -2.25 -13.75
CA PRO A 31 9.27 -3.64 -14.13
C PRO A 31 10.49 -4.27 -13.44
N GLY A 32 10.27 -5.34 -12.69
CA GLY A 32 11.32 -6.13 -12.03
C GLY A 32 11.82 -5.60 -10.68
N LYS A 33 11.17 -4.58 -10.08
CA LYS A 33 11.54 -4.08 -8.75
C LYS A 33 10.98 -4.88 -7.57
N ASP A 34 9.93 -5.68 -7.81
CA ASP A 34 9.26 -6.51 -6.80
C ASP A 34 8.93 -5.73 -5.50
N ASP A 35 8.43 -4.50 -5.65
CA ASP A 35 8.15 -3.56 -4.55
C ASP A 35 6.66 -3.16 -4.47
N GLY A 36 5.78 -3.94 -5.06
CA GLY A 36 4.35 -3.66 -5.06
C GLY A 36 3.71 -3.72 -3.68
N GLY A 37 4.27 -4.51 -2.76
CA GLY A 37 3.86 -4.48 -1.34
C GLY A 37 4.12 -3.11 -0.71
N THR A 38 5.28 -2.54 -1.00
CA THR A 38 5.67 -1.18 -0.61
C THR A 38 4.77 -0.12 -1.25
N THR A 39 4.47 -0.23 -2.55
CA THR A 39 3.56 0.69 -3.24
C THR A 39 2.18 0.73 -2.59
N ILE A 40 1.61 -0.43 -2.24
CA ILE A 40 0.32 -0.50 -1.53
C ILE A 40 0.43 0.17 -0.16
N TRP A 41 1.47 -0.14 0.61
CA TRP A 41 1.64 0.43 1.95
C TRP A 41 1.78 1.96 1.90
N LEU A 42 2.61 2.47 1.00
CA LEU A 42 2.78 3.91 0.80
C LEU A 42 1.46 4.56 0.36
N GLY A 43 0.68 3.91 -0.52
CA GLY A 43 -0.63 4.39 -0.91
C GLY A 43 -1.55 4.64 0.30
N PHE A 44 -1.57 3.75 1.28
CA PHE A 44 -2.35 3.94 2.51
C PHE A 44 -1.81 5.09 3.37
N VAL A 45 -0.49 5.22 3.47
CA VAL A 45 0.17 6.30 4.24
C VAL A 45 -0.08 7.67 3.62
N THR A 46 -0.09 7.76 2.28
CA THR A 46 -0.24 9.04 1.55
C THR A 46 -1.68 9.34 1.15
N GLY A 47 -2.65 8.48 1.47
CA GLY A 47 -4.05 8.67 1.11
C GLY A 47 -4.32 8.55 -0.39
N GLU A 48 -3.61 7.64 -1.08
CA GLU A 48 -3.83 7.39 -2.51
C GLU A 48 -5.22 6.79 -2.74
N THR A 49 -6.07 7.45 -3.55
CA THR A 49 -7.47 7.06 -3.78
C THR A 49 -7.65 5.62 -4.25
N MET A 50 -6.75 5.10 -5.10
CA MET A 50 -6.87 3.76 -5.68
C MET A 50 -6.25 2.65 -4.82
N VAL A 51 -5.71 2.97 -3.64
CA VAL A 51 -4.97 1.99 -2.84
C VAL A 51 -5.85 0.83 -2.38
N LEU A 52 -7.11 1.08 -2.05
CA LEU A 52 -8.04 0.06 -1.58
C LEU A 52 -8.28 -1.00 -2.67
N PHE A 53 -8.50 -0.56 -3.91
CA PHE A 53 -8.60 -1.45 -5.06
C PHE A 53 -7.32 -2.29 -5.25
N LYS A 54 -6.13 -1.67 -5.22
CA LYS A 54 -4.86 -2.39 -5.36
C LYS A 54 -4.67 -3.44 -4.27
N ALA A 55 -4.98 -3.07 -3.02
CA ALA A 55 -4.95 -3.96 -1.87
C ALA A 55 -5.84 -5.19 -2.08
N ILE A 56 -7.12 -4.98 -2.39
CA ILE A 56 -8.08 -6.07 -2.59
C ILE A 56 -7.66 -6.96 -3.75
N LYS A 57 -7.32 -6.37 -4.91
CA LYS A 57 -6.87 -7.12 -6.09
C LYS A 57 -5.63 -7.96 -5.80
N SER A 58 -4.70 -7.47 -4.97
CA SER A 58 -3.55 -8.28 -4.53
C SER A 58 -3.94 -9.46 -3.65
N MET A 59 -5.00 -9.34 -2.83
CA MET A 59 -5.43 -10.41 -1.92
C MET A 59 -6.24 -11.50 -2.63
N LEU A 60 -6.88 -11.19 -3.75
CA LEU A 60 -7.70 -12.13 -4.50
C LEU A 60 -6.88 -13.06 -5.41
N PRO A 61 -7.37 -14.27 -5.72
CA PRO A 61 -6.73 -15.16 -6.69
C PRO A 61 -6.71 -14.55 -8.11
N ASP A 62 -5.60 -14.75 -8.83
CA ASP A 62 -5.45 -14.32 -10.23
C ASP A 62 -6.61 -14.82 -11.11
N ASN A 63 -7.09 -13.97 -12.02
CA ASN A 63 -8.08 -14.27 -13.06
C ASN A 63 -9.44 -14.80 -12.55
N LYS A 64 -9.73 -14.71 -11.25
CA LYS A 64 -11.03 -15.14 -10.71
C LYS A 64 -12.11 -14.05 -10.85
N PHE A 65 -11.73 -12.79 -10.71
CA PHE A 65 -12.61 -11.63 -10.75
C PHE A 65 -12.00 -10.58 -11.68
N SER A 66 -12.83 -9.87 -12.44
CA SER A 66 -12.39 -8.72 -13.24
C SER A 66 -12.12 -7.51 -12.35
N ASP A 67 -11.54 -6.46 -12.92
CA ASP A 67 -11.35 -5.19 -12.21
C ASP A 67 -12.70 -4.55 -11.88
N ASP A 68 -13.66 -4.61 -12.82
CA ASP A 68 -15.03 -4.12 -12.63
C ASP A 68 -15.72 -4.86 -11.47
N ASP A 69 -15.57 -6.17 -11.36
CA ASP A 69 -16.16 -6.95 -10.25
C ASP A 69 -15.65 -6.48 -8.88
N ILE A 70 -14.37 -6.09 -8.80
CA ILE A 70 -13.75 -5.61 -7.57
C ILE A 70 -14.20 -4.18 -7.28
N ILE A 71 -14.29 -3.33 -8.31
CA ILE A 71 -14.74 -1.95 -8.16
C ILE A 71 -16.21 -1.92 -7.70
N GLU A 72 -17.09 -2.66 -8.36
CA GLU A 72 -18.50 -2.78 -7.95
C GLU A 72 -18.62 -3.27 -6.51
N ALA A 73 -17.80 -4.24 -6.10
CA ALA A 73 -17.81 -4.74 -4.73
C ALA A 73 -17.32 -3.71 -3.70
N ILE A 74 -16.43 -2.78 -4.08
CA ILE A 74 -16.00 -1.66 -3.23
C ILE A 74 -17.13 -0.62 -3.15
N ASP A 75 -17.76 -0.29 -4.26
CA ASP A 75 -18.87 0.67 -4.33
C ASP A 75 -20.10 0.19 -3.52
N ASP A 76 -20.31 -1.14 -3.47
CA ASP A 76 -21.38 -1.77 -2.70
C ASP A 76 -21.08 -1.88 -1.18
N LEU A 77 -19.89 -1.45 -0.72
CA LEU A 77 -19.59 -1.47 0.72
C LEU A 77 -20.51 -0.51 1.47
N PRO A 78 -21.16 -0.95 2.56
CA PRO A 78 -22.06 -0.09 3.33
C PRO A 78 -21.32 1.04 4.06
N ASP A 79 -20.04 0.81 4.39
CA ASP A 79 -19.15 1.77 5.04
C ASP A 79 -17.73 1.62 4.48
N PRO A 80 -17.41 2.31 3.36
CA PRO A 80 -16.09 2.22 2.73
C PRO A 80 -14.95 2.71 3.63
N ASP A 81 -15.20 3.69 4.51
CA ASP A 81 -14.19 4.25 5.40
C ASP A 81 -13.84 3.25 6.51
N ALA A 82 -14.84 2.61 7.13
CA ALA A 82 -14.58 1.55 8.11
C ALA A 82 -13.84 0.37 7.47
N PHE A 83 -14.23 -0.02 6.25
CA PHE A 83 -13.55 -1.09 5.53
C PHE A 83 -12.11 -0.75 5.14
N TYR A 84 -11.84 0.53 4.81
CA TYR A 84 -10.49 1.03 4.56
C TYR A 84 -9.62 0.85 5.81
N GLU A 85 -10.10 1.27 6.98
CA GLU A 85 -9.38 1.11 8.25
C GLU A 85 -9.14 -0.38 8.59
N GLU A 86 -10.14 -1.25 8.42
CA GLU A 86 -9.97 -2.70 8.63
C GLU A 86 -8.93 -3.30 7.67
N THR A 87 -8.86 -2.78 6.44
CA THR A 87 -7.85 -3.19 5.45
C THR A 87 -6.45 -2.75 5.89
N VAL A 88 -6.30 -1.53 6.39
CA VAL A 88 -5.04 -1.03 6.97
C VAL A 88 -4.63 -1.88 8.16
N GLU A 89 -5.55 -2.23 9.06
CA GLU A 89 -5.25 -3.10 10.19
C GLU A 89 -4.77 -4.49 9.75
N GLU A 90 -5.40 -5.10 8.76
CA GLU A 90 -4.99 -6.40 8.22
C GLU A 90 -3.61 -6.31 7.55
N LEU A 91 -3.32 -5.23 6.83
CA LEU A 91 -2.00 -4.96 6.27
C LEU A 91 -0.93 -4.89 7.36
N HIS A 92 -1.23 -4.16 8.44
CA HIS A 92 -0.34 -4.01 9.59
C HIS A 92 -0.13 -5.30 10.39
N LYS A 93 -1.01 -6.29 10.26
CA LYS A 93 -0.85 -7.63 10.83
C LYS A 93 0.06 -8.54 9.98
N SER A 94 0.29 -8.21 8.71
CA SER A 94 1.10 -9.03 7.81
C SER A 94 2.60 -8.91 8.08
N ALA A 95 3.23 -10.03 8.50
CA ALA A 95 4.68 -10.09 8.65
C ALA A 95 5.45 -9.87 7.34
N PHE A 96 4.86 -10.24 6.20
CA PHE A 96 5.50 -10.13 4.88
C PHE A 96 5.57 -8.68 4.41
N PHE A 97 4.43 -7.99 4.38
CA PHE A 97 4.36 -6.58 3.98
C PHE A 97 5.11 -5.67 4.96
N ARG A 98 5.00 -5.93 6.29
CA ARG A 98 5.80 -5.22 7.30
C ARG A 98 7.30 -5.36 7.05
N ARG A 99 7.77 -6.56 6.68
CA ARG A 99 9.20 -6.81 6.43
C ARG A 99 9.67 -6.01 5.22
N GLU A 100 8.91 -6.02 4.13
CA GLU A 100 9.24 -5.26 2.92
C GLU A 100 9.25 -3.75 3.22
N MET A 101 8.23 -3.23 3.89
CA MET A 101 8.14 -1.81 4.25
C MET A 101 9.27 -1.38 5.20
N LYS A 102 9.67 -2.22 6.16
CA LYS A 102 10.84 -1.97 7.01
C LYS A 102 12.15 -1.93 6.20
N GLN A 103 12.30 -2.81 5.21
CA GLN A 103 13.46 -2.81 4.34
C GLN A 103 13.49 -1.54 3.47
N TRP A 104 12.34 -1.16 2.90
CA TRP A 104 12.22 0.11 2.18
C TRP A 104 12.59 1.28 3.08
N LEU A 105 12.03 1.37 4.30
CA LEU A 105 12.29 2.48 5.22
C LEU A 105 13.79 2.59 5.52
N LYS A 106 14.45 1.47 5.82
CA LYS A 106 15.89 1.43 6.06
C LYS A 106 16.71 1.93 4.86
N LEU A 107 16.34 1.51 3.65
CA LEU A 107 17.04 1.94 2.42
C LEU A 107 16.81 3.43 2.17
N THR A 108 15.57 3.87 2.26
CA THR A 108 15.17 5.26 2.06
C THR A 108 15.82 6.19 3.08
N GLU A 109 15.96 5.79 4.35
CA GLU A 109 16.69 6.57 5.36
C GLU A 109 18.21 6.62 5.10
N ASN A 110 18.79 5.54 4.56
CA ASN A 110 20.22 5.50 4.28
C ASN A 110 20.58 6.35 3.05
N TYR A 111 19.77 6.28 1.99
CA TYR A 111 20.05 6.95 0.73
C TYR A 111 19.38 8.33 0.59
N GLY A 112 18.25 8.54 1.27
CA GLY A 112 17.48 9.80 1.26
C GLY A 112 18.14 10.95 2.02
N LYS A 113 19.11 10.68 2.91
CA LYS A 113 19.88 11.72 3.62
C LYS A 113 20.55 12.71 2.66
N THR A 114 21.06 12.22 1.54
CA THR A 114 21.68 13.06 0.51
C THR A 114 20.71 14.09 -0.08
N TYR A 115 19.43 13.72 -0.18
CA TYR A 115 18.36 14.61 -0.67
C TYR A 115 17.93 15.60 0.41
N THR A 116 17.79 15.17 1.67
CA THR A 116 17.35 16.04 2.77
C THR A 116 18.43 17.02 3.23
N ASP A 117 19.71 16.70 3.05
CA ASP A 117 20.84 17.50 3.59
C ASP A 117 21.35 18.58 2.62
N LYS A 118 20.73 18.71 1.43
CA LYS A 118 21.08 19.75 0.45
C LYS A 118 20.81 21.14 1.04
N LYS A 119 21.88 21.94 1.19
CA LYS A 119 21.83 23.27 1.85
C LYS A 119 21.23 24.38 0.98
N ASN A 120 21.39 24.29 -0.33
CA ASN A 120 20.89 25.28 -1.28
C ASN A 120 19.72 24.68 -2.05
N MET A 121 18.51 24.86 -1.51
CA MET A 121 17.26 24.41 -2.12
C MET A 121 16.43 25.60 -2.59
N THR A 122 15.84 25.46 -3.76
CA THR A 122 14.70 26.28 -4.22
C THR A 122 13.49 26.06 -3.33
N ASP A 123 12.50 26.95 -3.41
CA ASP A 123 11.29 26.80 -2.60
C ASP A 123 10.46 25.56 -2.99
N GLU A 124 10.46 25.18 -4.27
CA GLU A 124 9.87 23.93 -4.73
C GLU A 124 10.55 22.70 -4.11
N GLU A 125 11.88 22.68 -4.08
CA GLU A 125 12.65 21.59 -3.45
C GLU A 125 12.39 21.50 -1.93
N LYS A 126 12.16 22.62 -1.25
CA LYS A 126 11.78 22.61 0.17
C LYS A 126 10.40 22.00 0.40
N VAL A 127 9.43 22.29 -0.48
CA VAL A 127 8.09 21.68 -0.41
C VAL A 127 8.16 20.17 -0.64
N GLN A 128 8.93 19.73 -1.64
CA GLN A 128 9.14 18.31 -1.91
C GLN A 128 9.84 17.60 -0.75
N LYS A 129 10.89 18.23 -0.18
CA LYS A 129 11.56 17.71 1.02
C LYS A 129 10.58 17.52 2.18
N LYS A 130 9.75 18.53 2.46
CA LYS A 130 8.76 18.43 3.53
C LYS A 130 7.77 17.29 3.29
N GLY A 131 7.23 17.18 2.07
CA GLY A 131 6.34 16.06 1.72
C GLY A 131 6.99 14.69 1.90
N PHE A 132 8.28 14.57 1.56
CA PHE A 132 9.05 13.36 1.79
C PHE A 132 9.28 13.07 3.29
N GLU A 133 9.59 14.08 4.10
CA GLU A 133 9.71 13.94 5.56
C GLU A 133 8.39 13.53 6.23
N ASP A 134 7.27 14.13 5.80
CA ASP A 134 5.92 13.79 6.26
C ASP A 134 5.56 12.34 5.91
N MET A 135 5.87 11.89 4.68
CA MET A 135 5.72 10.50 4.27
C MET A 135 6.55 9.55 5.14
N LEU A 136 7.83 9.86 5.40
CA LEU A 136 8.69 9.04 6.26
C LEU A 136 8.15 8.95 7.69
N ALA A 137 7.64 10.05 8.23
CA ALA A 137 7.00 10.06 9.54
C ALA A 137 5.73 9.19 9.56
N GLY A 138 4.90 9.27 8.51
CA GLY A 138 3.72 8.42 8.33
C GLY A 138 4.06 6.93 8.29
N VAL A 139 5.08 6.55 7.51
CA VAL A 139 5.56 5.16 7.45
C VAL A 139 6.05 4.69 8.82
N LYS A 140 6.88 5.48 9.52
CA LYS A 140 7.36 5.12 10.87
C LYS A 140 6.23 4.89 11.85
N LYS A 141 5.22 5.77 11.83
CA LYS A 141 4.02 5.64 12.67
C LYS A 141 3.25 4.37 12.33
N SER A 142 3.06 4.06 11.05
CA SER A 142 2.34 2.85 10.60
C SER A 142 3.07 1.53 10.96
N LEU A 143 4.39 1.56 11.11
CA LEU A 143 5.21 0.39 11.42
C LEU A 143 5.45 0.17 12.92
N SER A 144 5.14 1.17 13.75
CA SER A 144 5.24 1.12 15.22
C SER A 144 4.18 0.17 15.79
#